data_AF-A0A3A8YKI4-F1
#
_entry.id   AF-A0A3A8YKI4-F1
#
_cell.length_a   1.000
_cell.length_b   1.000
_cell.length_c   1.000
_cell.angle_alpha   90.00
_cell.angle_beta   90.00
_cell.angle_gamma   90.00
#
_symmetry.space_group_name_H-M   'P 1'
#
loop_
_entity.id
_entity.type
_entity.pdbx_description
1 polymer ?
#
loop_
_entity_poly.entity_id
_entity_poly.type
_entity_poly.pdbx_seq_one_letter_code
_entity_poly.pdbx_strand_id
1 'polypeptide(L)'
;MNQQITKTSRILSVYHLFLHCEEVSYQEFTLNFGVSQRTALRDIRLLQQTGVLETRWDQARQAFVPVTLEPFPMEVQKNKTRQKYLEKLRRLCILMRRMGWEDYENGTNKVELYRALFPGIPDRTRQRDFKELEQLGYEVWYERGFEDEPGRWHYDIPSAYGLATIPGMRC
;
A
#
# COMPACT_ATOMS: atom_id res chain seq x y z
N MET A 1 3.62 0.64 -24.11
CA MET A 1 3.22 -0.76 -23.81
C MET A 1 2.44 -0.76 -22.50
N ASN A 2 1.16 -1.15 -22.49
CA ASN A 2 0.40 -1.31 -21.26
C ASN A 2 0.96 -2.49 -20.46
N GLN A 3 1.85 -2.23 -19.51
CA GLN A 3 2.24 -3.25 -18.54
C GLN A 3 0.99 -3.64 -17.75
N GLN A 4 0.57 -4.89 -17.87
CA GLN A 4 -0.57 -5.41 -17.13
C GLN A 4 -0.21 -5.40 -15.63
N ILE A 5 -0.93 -4.59 -14.86
CA ILE A 5 -0.70 -4.47 -13.42
C ILE A 5 -0.87 -5.83 -12.75
N THR A 6 0.09 -6.19 -11.89
CA THR A 6 -0.01 -7.44 -11.13
C THR A 6 -1.17 -7.36 -10.14
N LYS A 7 -1.71 -8.52 -9.75
CA LYS A 7 -2.76 -8.57 -8.72
C LYS A 7 -2.35 -7.87 -7.42
N THR A 8 -1.10 -8.05 -6.99
CA THR A 8 -0.59 -7.44 -5.75
C THR A 8 -0.55 -5.93 -5.90
N SER A 9 0.07 -5.43 -6.96
CA SER A 9 0.12 -4.00 -7.27
C SER A 9 -1.28 -3.38 -7.28
N ARG A 10 -2.26 -4.03 -7.95
CA ARG A 10 -3.65 -3.56 -7.95
C ARG A 10 -4.26 -3.47 -6.55
N ILE A 11 -4.11 -4.51 -5.73
CA ILE A 11 -4.67 -4.53 -4.37
C ILE A 11 -4.04 -3.42 -3.51
N LEU A 12 -2.73 -3.18 -3.67
CA LEU A 12 -2.05 -2.10 -2.96
C LEU A 12 -2.51 -0.72 -3.47
N SER A 13 -2.73 -0.53 -4.77
CA SER A 13 -3.33 0.72 -5.28
C SER A 13 -4.75 0.94 -4.75
N VAL A 14 -5.55 -0.13 -4.58
CA VAL A 14 -6.86 -0.04 -3.91
C VAL A 14 -6.68 0.43 -2.47
N TYR A 15 -5.71 -0.10 -1.73
CA TYR A 15 -5.42 0.35 -0.37
C TYR A 15 -4.94 1.81 -0.33
N HIS A 16 -4.11 2.22 -1.29
CA HIS A 16 -3.66 3.61 -1.46
C HIS A 16 -4.84 4.58 -1.57
N LEU A 17 -5.86 4.26 -2.37
CA LEU A 17 -7.06 5.11 -2.43
C LEU A 17 -7.71 5.28 -1.04
N PHE A 18 -7.85 4.21 -0.27
CA PHE A 18 -8.39 4.31 1.09
C PHE A 18 -7.49 5.05 2.07
N LEU A 19 -6.17 5.11 1.85
CA LEU A 19 -5.27 5.92 2.67
C LEU A 19 -5.46 7.43 2.43
N HIS A 20 -5.89 7.83 1.24
CA HIS A 20 -5.89 9.23 0.80
C HIS A 20 -7.28 9.79 0.47
N CYS A 21 -8.32 8.97 0.46
CA CYS A 21 -9.69 9.36 0.17
C CYS A 21 -10.62 9.05 1.35
N GLU A 22 -11.55 9.96 1.63
CA GLU A 22 -12.59 9.76 2.65
C GLU A 22 -13.61 8.69 2.25
N GLU A 23 -13.77 8.46 0.95
CA GLU A 23 -14.62 7.43 0.38
C GLU A 23 -14.12 7.02 -1.00
N VAL A 24 -14.46 5.80 -1.42
CA VAL A 24 -14.08 5.24 -2.72
C VAL A 24 -15.28 4.56 -3.35
N SER A 25 -15.76 5.06 -4.48
CA SER A 25 -16.86 4.48 -5.25
C SER A 25 -16.37 3.44 -6.26
N TYR A 26 -17.31 2.79 -6.96
CA TYR A 26 -16.98 1.89 -8.06
C TYR A 26 -16.37 2.60 -9.28
N GLN A 27 -16.65 3.90 -9.42
CA GLN A 27 -16.13 4.69 -10.52
C GLN A 27 -14.63 4.85 -10.40
N GLU A 28 -14.07 5.10 -9.20
CA GLU A 28 -12.62 5.16 -9.02
C GLU A 28 -11.97 3.82 -9.39
N PHE A 29 -12.56 2.67 -9.06
CA PHE A 29 -11.95 1.38 -9.43
C PHE A 29 -11.92 1.15 -10.94
N THR A 30 -12.96 1.59 -11.66
CA THR A 30 -13.06 1.42 -13.10
C THR A 30 -12.13 2.40 -13.83
N LEU A 31 -12.15 3.68 -13.43
CA LEU A 31 -11.34 4.73 -14.05
C LEU A 31 -9.86 4.54 -13.76
N ASN A 32 -9.50 4.21 -12.51
CA ASN A 32 -8.10 4.12 -12.13
C ASN A 32 -7.52 2.75 -12.48
N PHE A 33 -8.24 1.64 -12.32
CA PHE A 33 -7.65 0.29 -12.48
C PHE A 33 -8.20 -0.53 -13.64
N GLY A 34 -9.23 -0.05 -14.34
CA GLY A 34 -9.87 -0.78 -15.43
C GLY A 34 -10.49 -2.10 -14.98
N VAL A 35 -10.96 -2.20 -13.72
CA VAL A 35 -11.49 -3.44 -13.16
C VAL A 35 -12.99 -3.40 -12.88
N SER A 36 -13.64 -4.55 -13.07
CA SER A 36 -15.06 -4.73 -12.75
C SER A 36 -15.34 -4.54 -11.25
N GLN A 37 -16.58 -4.18 -10.91
CA GLN A 37 -17.06 -4.11 -9.53
C GLN A 37 -16.80 -5.40 -8.74
N ARG A 38 -16.97 -6.57 -9.39
CA ARG A 38 -16.72 -7.88 -8.79
C ARG A 38 -15.26 -8.06 -8.39
N THR A 39 -14.34 -7.55 -9.20
CA THR A 39 -12.90 -7.58 -8.90
C THR A 39 -12.56 -6.62 -7.76
N ALA A 40 -13.09 -5.41 -7.79
CA ALA A 40 -12.90 -4.43 -6.71
C ALA A 40 -13.36 -4.99 -5.36
N LEU A 41 -14.57 -5.56 -5.30
CA LEU A 41 -15.10 -6.21 -4.09
C LEU A 41 -14.19 -7.33 -3.56
N ARG A 42 -13.59 -8.12 -4.46
CA ARG A 42 -12.64 -9.18 -4.06
C ARG A 42 -11.35 -8.61 -3.48
N ASP A 43 -10.85 -7.51 -4.05
CA ASP A 43 -9.64 -6.86 -3.58
C ASP A 43 -9.87 -6.17 -2.23
N ILE A 44 -11.00 -5.45 -2.07
CA ILE A 44 -11.45 -4.89 -0.78
C ILE A 44 -11.57 -6.01 0.26
N ARG A 45 -12.21 -7.13 -0.10
CA ARG A 45 -12.32 -8.24 0.84
C ARG A 45 -10.95 -8.77 1.24
N LEU A 46 -10.01 -8.90 0.31
CA LEU A 46 -8.64 -9.33 0.66
C LEU A 46 -7.98 -8.37 1.66
N LEU A 47 -8.14 -7.06 1.49
CA LEU A 47 -7.62 -6.05 2.44
C LEU A 47 -8.31 -6.12 3.81
N GLN A 48 -9.59 -6.48 3.86
CA GLN A 48 -10.27 -6.76 5.13
C GLN A 48 -9.67 -8.02 5.79
N GLN A 49 -9.43 -9.08 5.01
CA GLN A 49 -8.84 -10.32 5.53
C GLN A 49 -7.42 -10.14 6.05
N THR A 50 -6.63 -9.23 5.46
CA THR A 50 -5.27 -8.91 5.95
C THR A 50 -5.29 -8.15 7.27
N GLY A 51 -6.44 -7.62 7.69
CA GLY A 51 -6.61 -6.87 8.92
C GLY A 51 -6.06 -5.44 8.88
N VAL A 52 -6.06 -4.79 7.71
CA VAL A 52 -5.50 -3.42 7.53
C VAL A 52 -6.53 -2.39 7.08
N LEU A 53 -7.74 -2.85 6.74
CA LEU A 53 -8.83 -2.01 6.24
C LEU A 53 -10.15 -2.59 6.71
N GLU A 54 -10.96 -1.77 7.37
CA GLU A 54 -12.38 -2.04 7.55
C GLU A 54 -13.18 -0.97 6.80
N THR A 55 -14.21 -1.38 6.08
CA THR A 55 -15.04 -0.47 5.28
C THR A 55 -16.52 -0.75 5.49
N ARG A 56 -17.33 0.29 5.37
CA ARG A 56 -18.78 0.20 5.26
C ARG A 56 -19.24 0.70 3.89
N TRP A 57 -20.23 0.03 3.32
CA TRP A 57 -20.91 0.54 2.13
C TRP A 57 -21.94 1.59 2.55
N ASP A 58 -21.85 2.78 1.98
CA ASP A 58 -22.83 3.84 2.16
C ASP A 58 -23.77 3.89 0.94
N GLN A 59 -25.04 3.55 1.14
CA GLN A 59 -26.02 3.50 0.05
C GLN A 59 -26.34 4.88 -0.53
N ALA A 60 -26.34 5.93 0.30
CA ALA A 60 -26.68 7.27 -0.18
C ALA A 60 -25.56 7.82 -1.08
N ARG A 61 -24.31 7.56 -0.69
CA ARG A 61 -23.12 8.01 -1.43
C ARG A 61 -22.70 7.07 -2.55
N GLN A 62 -23.23 5.84 -2.57
CA GLN A 62 -22.80 4.78 -3.49
C GLN A 62 -21.28 4.54 -3.44
N ALA A 63 -20.71 4.58 -2.23
CA ALA A 63 -19.28 4.50 -2.00
C ALA A 63 -18.92 3.67 -0.76
N PHE A 64 -17.69 3.17 -0.74
CA PHE A 64 -17.09 2.56 0.45
C PHE A 64 -16.44 3.64 1.30
N VAL A 65 -16.82 3.71 2.57
CA VAL A 65 -16.23 4.60 3.57
C VAL A 65 -15.33 3.77 4.49
N PRO A 66 -14.05 4.13 4.71
CA PRO A 66 -13.19 3.46 5.67
C PRO A 66 -13.73 3.68 7.09
N VAL A 67 -13.93 2.58 7.81
CA VAL A 67 -14.27 2.59 9.24
C VAL A 67 -13.00 2.70 10.06
N THR A 68 -11.96 1.94 9.68
CA THR A 68 -10.63 2.05 10.27
C THR A 68 -9.55 1.61 9.28
N LEU A 69 -8.40 2.27 9.39
CA LEU A 69 -7.14 1.92 8.73
C LEU A 69 -6.10 1.43 9.76
N GLU A 70 -6.46 1.39 11.04
CA GLU A 70 -5.62 0.82 12.08
C GLU A 70 -5.48 -0.69 11.93
N PRO A 71 -4.26 -1.26 12.01
CA PRO A 71 -4.09 -2.68 11.90
C PRO A 71 -4.82 -3.44 13.01
N PHE A 72 -5.72 -4.35 12.63
CA PHE A 72 -6.42 -5.28 13.51
C PHE A 72 -6.00 -6.72 13.22
N PRO A 73 -6.41 -7.72 14.03
CA PRO A 73 -6.03 -9.11 13.79
C PRO A 73 -6.41 -9.61 12.39
N MET A 74 -5.45 -10.22 11.70
CA MET A 74 -5.64 -10.80 10.37
C MET A 74 -6.44 -12.10 10.44
N GLU A 75 -7.29 -12.38 9.44
CA GLU A 75 -8.02 -13.64 9.34
C GLU A 75 -7.05 -14.82 9.11
N VAL A 76 -7.15 -15.86 9.95
CA VAL A 76 -6.32 -17.07 9.82
C VAL A 76 -6.83 -17.95 8.67
N GLN A 77 -5.92 -18.28 7.74
CA GLN A 77 -6.21 -19.14 6.61
C GLN A 77 -5.66 -20.55 6.81
N LYS A 78 -6.49 -21.57 6.60
CA LYS A 78 -6.04 -22.98 6.60
C LYS A 78 -5.00 -23.26 5.50
N ASN A 79 -5.11 -22.59 4.36
CA ASN A 79 -4.19 -22.74 3.25
C ASN A 79 -2.91 -21.91 3.49
N LYS A 80 -1.77 -22.59 3.67
CA LYS A 80 -0.47 -21.95 3.94
C LYS A 80 -0.02 -20.96 2.87
N THR A 81 -0.30 -21.22 1.59
CA THR A 81 0.05 -20.30 0.50
C THR A 81 -0.78 -19.03 0.56
N ARG A 82 -2.08 -19.16 0.80
CA ARG A 82 -2.98 -18.00 1.00
C ARG A 82 -2.59 -17.21 2.24
N GLN A 83 -2.26 -17.89 3.33
CA GLN A 83 -1.79 -17.28 4.57
C GLN A 83 -0.56 -16.40 4.33
N LYS A 84 0.49 -16.95 3.71
CA LYS A 84 1.71 -16.19 3.37
C LYS A 84 1.43 -15.00 2.46
N TYR A 85 0.46 -15.13 1.56
CA TYR A 85 0.06 -14.04 0.69
C TYR A 85 -0.62 -12.89 1.46
N LEU A 86 -1.51 -13.21 2.41
CA LEU A 86 -2.11 -12.20 3.28
C LEU A 86 -1.06 -11.54 4.19
N GLU A 87 -0.10 -12.30 4.71
CA GLU A 87 1.02 -11.77 5.49
C GLU A 87 1.87 -10.79 4.67
N LYS A 88 2.15 -11.10 3.40
CA LYS A 88 2.83 -10.18 2.47
C LYS A 88 2.02 -8.90 2.29
N LEU A 89 0.73 -9.01 1.95
CA LEU A 89 -0.13 -7.84 1.74
C LEU A 89 -0.23 -6.97 3.01
N ARG A 90 -0.39 -7.59 4.18
CA ARG A 90 -0.43 -6.90 5.47
C ARG A 90 0.83 -6.07 5.71
N ARG A 91 2.03 -6.65 5.52
CA ARG A 91 3.29 -5.92 5.69
C ARG A 91 3.38 -4.71 4.77
N LEU A 92 3.05 -4.89 3.49
CA LEU A 92 3.11 -3.83 2.48
C LEU A 92 2.14 -2.68 2.81
N CYS A 93 0.90 -2.98 3.19
CA CYS A 93 -0.09 -1.97 3.56
C CYS A 93 0.32 -1.20 4.82
N ILE A 94 0.80 -1.90 5.86
CA ILE A 94 1.30 -1.24 7.08
C ILE A 94 2.48 -0.33 6.75
N LEU A 95 3.40 -0.77 5.88
CA LEU A 95 4.55 0.02 5.47
C LEU A 95 4.12 1.27 4.69
N MET A 96 3.21 1.15 3.71
CA MET A 96 2.65 2.30 2.97
C MET A 96 2.08 3.36 3.92
N ARG A 97 1.28 2.94 4.90
CA ARG A 97 0.66 3.84 5.87
C ARG A 97 1.69 4.53 6.76
N ARG A 98 2.67 3.78 7.29
CA ARG A 98 3.69 4.31 8.19
C ARG A 98 4.66 5.25 7.50
N MET A 99 5.04 4.97 6.25
CA MET A 99 5.88 5.87 5.47
C MET A 99 5.22 7.23 5.26
N GLY A 100 3.89 7.29 5.11
CA GLY A 100 3.14 8.55 5.01
C GLY A 100 3.13 9.42 6.27
N TRP A 101 3.45 8.87 7.44
CA TRP A 101 3.51 9.64 8.69
C TRP A 101 4.93 10.15 8.96
N GLU A 102 5.95 9.34 8.66
CA GLU A 102 7.36 9.62 8.96
C GLU A 102 7.98 10.66 8.03
N ASP A 103 7.36 10.93 6.86
CA ASP A 103 7.77 12.00 5.95
C ASP A 103 7.62 13.40 6.61
N TYR A 104 6.76 13.53 7.63
CA TYR A 104 6.56 14.77 8.38
C TYR A 104 7.55 14.94 9.56
N GLU A 105 8.21 13.88 10.04
CA GLU A 105 8.98 13.88 11.31
C GLU A 105 10.48 13.60 11.14
N ASN A 106 11.15 14.32 10.25
CA ASN A 106 12.62 14.34 10.13
C ASN A 106 13.27 13.04 9.61
N GLY A 107 12.48 12.13 9.03
CA GLY A 107 12.94 11.03 8.18
C GLY A 107 13.64 9.88 8.91
N THR A 108 12.87 8.97 9.51
CA THR A 108 13.40 7.71 10.07
C THR A 108 14.06 6.84 8.99
N ASN A 109 15.17 6.16 9.32
CA ASN A 109 15.82 5.18 8.43
C ASN A 109 14.84 4.05 8.07
N LYS A 110 14.57 3.83 6.78
CA LYS A 110 13.55 2.86 6.31
C LYS A 110 13.88 1.41 6.67
N VAL A 111 15.16 1.08 6.76
CA VAL A 111 15.60 -0.24 7.23
C VAL A 111 15.26 -0.41 8.71
N GLU A 112 15.45 0.64 9.50
CA GLU A 112 15.12 0.65 10.93
C GLU A 112 13.61 0.63 11.14
N LEU A 113 12.85 1.47 10.43
CA LEU A 113 11.39 1.45 10.44
C LEU A 113 10.86 0.05 10.10
N TYR A 114 11.36 -0.56 9.03
CA TYR A 114 10.94 -1.90 8.64
C TYR A 114 11.27 -2.94 9.71
N ARG A 115 12.48 -2.90 10.29
CA ARG A 115 12.91 -3.82 11.35
C ARG A 115 12.11 -3.65 12.64
N ALA A 116 11.72 -2.41 12.95
CA ALA A 116 10.86 -2.09 14.09
C ALA A 116 9.43 -2.59 13.89
N LEU A 117 8.85 -2.39 12.70
CA LEU A 117 7.49 -2.83 12.37
C LEU A 117 7.39 -4.36 12.24
N PHE A 118 8.41 -5.02 11.70
CA PHE A 118 8.39 -6.45 11.38
C PHE A 118 9.62 -7.18 11.92
N PRO A 119 9.78 -7.28 13.26
CA PRO A 119 10.90 -7.98 13.86
C PRO A 119 10.91 -9.45 13.40
N GLY A 120 12.09 -9.95 13.03
CA GLY A 120 12.28 -11.33 12.58
C GLY A 120 12.00 -11.59 11.09
N ILE A 121 11.60 -10.58 10.30
CA ILE A 121 11.52 -10.74 8.84
C ILE A 121 12.91 -10.60 8.21
N PRO A 122 13.36 -11.57 7.37
CA PRO A 122 14.68 -11.51 6.74
C PRO A 122 14.85 -10.30 5.81
N ASP A 123 16.08 -9.78 5.72
CA ASP A 123 16.41 -8.63 4.86
C ASP A 123 16.10 -8.88 3.38
N ARG A 124 16.21 -10.13 2.91
CA ARG A 124 15.81 -10.50 1.55
C ARG A 124 14.32 -10.29 1.30
N THR A 125 13.47 -10.52 2.30
CA THR A 125 12.03 -10.26 2.21
C THR A 125 11.77 -8.77 2.22
N ARG A 126 12.44 -8.02 3.09
CA ARG A 126 12.39 -6.54 3.12
C ARG A 126 12.71 -5.93 1.75
N GLN A 127 13.81 -6.34 1.12
CA GLN A 127 14.20 -5.87 -0.22
C GLN A 127 13.13 -6.16 -1.28
N ARG A 128 12.50 -7.35 -1.22
CA ARG A 128 11.40 -7.71 -2.13
C ARG A 128 10.15 -6.88 -1.91
N ASP A 129 9.85 -6.56 -0.66
CA ASP A 129 8.70 -5.74 -0.32
C ASP A 129 8.90 -4.30 -0.80
N PHE A 130 10.07 -3.69 -0.58
CA PHE A 130 10.39 -2.37 -1.14
C PHE A 130 10.32 -2.35 -2.67
N LYS A 131 10.85 -3.38 -3.35
CA LYS A 131 10.75 -3.50 -4.81
C LYS A 131 9.31 -3.60 -5.32
N GLU A 132 8.39 -4.14 -4.52
CA GLU A 132 6.96 -4.16 -4.87
C GLU A 132 6.35 -2.76 -4.75
N LEU A 133 6.74 -2.00 -3.73
CA LEU A 133 6.27 -0.63 -3.51
C LEU A 133 6.83 0.35 -4.55
N GLU A 134 8.11 0.22 -4.92
CA GLU A 134 8.72 1.00 -6.00
C GLU A 134 7.95 0.88 -7.33
N GLN A 135 7.40 -0.31 -7.64
CA GLN A 135 6.57 -0.50 -8.83
C GLN A 135 5.29 0.34 -8.83
N LEU A 136 4.84 0.78 -7.67
CA LEU A 136 3.67 1.63 -7.46
C LEU A 136 4.04 3.12 -7.37
N GLY A 137 5.31 3.47 -7.53
CA GLY A 137 5.78 4.85 -7.38
C GLY A 137 6.07 5.26 -5.94
N TYR A 138 6.05 4.32 -4.98
CA TYR A 138 6.57 4.58 -3.65
C TYR A 138 8.09 4.49 -3.70
N GLU A 139 8.74 5.63 -3.90
CA GLU A 139 10.18 5.69 -4.08
C GLU A 139 10.92 5.95 -2.76
N VAL A 140 12.11 5.36 -2.70
CA VAL A 140 12.96 5.35 -1.52
C VAL A 140 14.39 5.62 -1.96
N TRP A 141 14.97 6.73 -1.51
CA TRP A 141 16.38 6.98 -1.72
C TRP A 141 17.03 7.63 -0.51
N TYR A 142 18.35 7.47 -0.44
CA TYR A 142 19.21 8.07 0.57
C TYR A 142 20.03 9.17 -0.11
N GLU A 143 19.92 10.38 0.42
CA GLU A 143 20.78 11.48 0.04
C GLU A 143 21.94 11.56 1.04
N ARG A 144 23.17 11.46 0.53
CA ARG A 144 24.37 11.55 1.38
C ARG A 144 24.53 13.00 1.83
N GLY A 145 24.64 13.20 3.14
CA GLY A 145 24.95 14.51 3.71
C GLY A 145 26.39 14.95 3.42
N PHE A 146 26.67 16.23 3.64
CA PHE A 146 28.02 16.79 3.59
C PHE A 146 28.86 16.33 4.81
N GLU A 147 30.16 16.65 4.85
CA GLU A 147 31.09 16.14 5.87
C GLU A 147 30.60 16.32 7.32
N ASP A 148 29.85 17.38 7.60
CA ASP A 148 29.32 17.71 8.94
C ASP A 148 27.81 17.44 9.12
N GLU A 149 27.13 16.86 8.12
CA GLU A 149 25.69 16.59 8.17
C GLU A 149 25.38 15.10 7.97
N PRO A 150 24.53 14.48 8.81
CA PRO A 150 24.06 13.14 8.56
C PRO A 150 23.22 13.11 7.28
N GLY A 151 23.42 12.09 6.43
CA GLY A 151 22.57 11.92 5.26
C GLY A 151 21.13 11.60 5.64
N ARG A 152 20.22 11.87 4.70
CA ARG A 152 18.77 11.82 4.93
C ARG A 152 18.09 10.82 4.01
N TRP A 153 17.03 10.22 4.51
CA TRP A 153 16.15 9.38 3.71
C TRP A 153 14.99 10.23 3.20
N HIS A 154 14.72 10.14 1.90
CA HIS A 154 13.62 10.85 1.25
C HIS A 154 12.58 9.85 0.75
N TYR A 155 11.32 10.29 0.72
CA TYR A 155 10.17 9.52 0.27
C TYR A 155 9.51 10.25 -0.88
N ASP A 156 9.14 9.52 -1.93
CA ASP A 156 8.07 9.96 -2.81
C ASP A 156 6.89 9.04 -2.56
N ILE A 157 5.77 9.64 -2.14
CA ILE A 157 4.50 8.95 -1.95
C ILE A 157 3.63 9.43 -3.10
N PRO A 158 3.21 8.51 -3.99
CA PRO A 158 2.41 8.91 -5.14
C PRO A 158 1.12 9.56 -4.64
N SER A 159 0.65 10.61 -5.31
CA SER A 159 -0.66 11.17 -4.99
C SER A 159 -1.76 10.11 -5.14
N ALA A 160 -2.95 10.35 -4.58
CA ALA A 160 -4.09 9.40 -4.66
C ALA A 160 -4.34 8.90 -6.10
N TYR A 161 -4.09 9.78 -7.09
CA TYR A 161 -4.22 9.54 -8.52
C TYR A 161 -2.88 9.64 -9.27
N GLY A 162 -1.76 9.38 -8.59
CA GLY A 162 -0.42 9.51 -9.14
C GLY A 162 -0.23 8.68 -10.41
N LEU A 163 0.54 9.23 -11.36
CA LEU A 163 0.78 8.66 -12.69
C LEU A 163 1.30 7.20 -12.67
N ALA A 164 1.93 6.76 -11.56
CA ALA A 164 2.43 5.39 -11.36
C ALA A 164 1.43 4.45 -10.63
N THR A 165 0.52 4.96 -9.80
CA THR A 165 -0.48 4.15 -9.08
C THR A 165 -1.69 3.82 -9.96
N ILE A 166 -1.90 4.59 -11.04
CA ILE A 166 -2.90 4.35 -12.08
C ILE A 166 -2.25 3.63 -13.29
N PRO A 167 -2.63 2.38 -13.62
CA PRO A 167 -2.21 1.71 -14.85
C PRO A 167 -2.55 2.53 -16.11
N GLY A 168 -1.51 2.93 -16.86
CA GLY A 168 -1.65 3.56 -18.18
C GLY A 168 -1.21 5.02 -18.27
N MET A 169 -0.78 5.63 -17.16
CA MET A 169 -0.34 7.03 -17.08
C MET A 169 1.19 7.19 -17.01
N ARG A 170 1.97 6.30 -17.64
CA ARG A 170 3.39 6.60 -17.90
C ARG A 170 3.50 7.39 -19.20
N CYS A 171 3.81 8.68 -19.10
CA CYS A 171 4.18 9.52 -20.25
C CYS A 171 5.45 8.99 -20.91
#